data_AF-A0A964BUH3-F1
#
_entry.id   AF-A0A964BUH3-F1
#
_cell.length_a   1.000
_cell.length_b   1.000
_cell.length_c   1.000
_cell.angle_alpha   90.00
_cell.angle_beta   90.00
_cell.angle_gamma   90.00
#
_symmetry.space_group_name_H-M   'P 1'
#
loop_
_entity.id
_entity.type
_entity.pdbx_description
1 polymer ?
#
loop_
_entity_poly.entity_id
_entity_poly.type
_entity_poly.pdbx_seq_one_letter_code
_entity_poly.pdbx_strand_id
1 'polypeptide(L)'
;MKFYHGTSERYLQQILKDGLQPRGGRYGNWEKCPSRGDCVYLTVAYAPYYGYFTANKEERIVVVEVDSNLLDRVNLLPDEDYIAQASHESAIPGSTLEERTIWVRDRLHTLGNYQEMSLNGLGNCCYRGAIPLEAITRIAIAAPDKTNHLCLMAADPTITLMNFALMRKVYQNLTRAFAGYPVEARTLILDCVATLREKIDAEKFAEYLDLLQAEMETIKVMDVEASRAIAV
;
A
#
# COMPACT_ATOMS: atom_id res chain seq x y z
N MET A 1 2.52 -2.14 -15.11
CA MET A 1 3.09 -1.84 -13.79
C MET A 1 2.26 -2.56 -12.75
N LYS A 2 2.82 -2.97 -11.61
CA LYS A 2 2.03 -3.57 -10.53
C LYS A 2 1.68 -2.52 -9.48
N PHE A 3 0.40 -2.45 -9.14
CA PHE A 3 -0.11 -1.70 -8.01
C PHE A 3 -0.53 -2.67 -6.92
N TYR A 4 -0.60 -2.18 -5.69
CA TYR A 4 -0.97 -2.96 -4.53
C TYR A 4 -2.06 -2.28 -3.74
N HIS A 5 -2.90 -3.07 -3.08
CA HIS A 5 -3.91 -2.63 -2.13
C HIS A 5 -3.75 -3.40 -0.83
N GLY A 6 -3.71 -2.68 0.28
CA GLY A 6 -3.67 -3.25 1.63
C GLY A 6 -5.05 -3.30 2.24
N THR A 7 -5.46 -4.47 2.73
CA THR A 7 -6.76 -4.65 3.36
C THR A 7 -6.73 -5.77 4.41
N SER A 8 -7.89 -6.14 4.93
CA SER A 8 -8.08 -7.23 5.89
C SER A 8 -8.70 -8.46 5.23
N GLU A 9 -8.37 -9.63 5.78
CA GLU A 9 -8.94 -10.92 5.40
C GLU A 9 -10.47 -10.95 5.37
N ARG A 10 -11.15 -10.18 6.22
CA ARG A 10 -12.62 -10.12 6.24
C ARG A 10 -13.23 -9.74 4.89
N TYR A 11 -12.48 -9.06 4.03
CA TYR A 11 -12.93 -8.65 2.70
C TYR A 11 -12.56 -9.65 1.60
N LEU A 12 -11.83 -10.72 1.92
CA LEU A 12 -11.27 -11.63 0.92
C LEU A 12 -12.35 -12.31 0.07
N GLN A 13 -13.42 -12.82 0.68
CA GLN A 13 -14.51 -13.43 -0.08
C GLN A 13 -15.19 -12.45 -1.04
N GLN A 14 -15.41 -11.22 -0.57
CA GLN A 14 -15.96 -10.15 -1.41
C GLN A 14 -15.03 -9.81 -2.57
N ILE A 15 -13.72 -9.77 -2.32
CA ILE A 15 -12.70 -9.49 -3.34
C ILE A 15 -12.65 -10.60 -4.39
N LEU A 16 -12.72 -11.87 -3.96
CA LEU A 16 -12.73 -13.02 -4.86
C LEU A 16 -14.01 -13.14 -5.69
N LYS A 17 -15.11 -12.54 -5.23
CA LYS A 17 -16.38 -12.55 -5.94
C LYS A 17 -16.52 -11.37 -6.90
N ASP A 18 -16.26 -10.17 -6.42
CA ASP A 18 -16.63 -8.93 -7.10
C ASP A 18 -15.42 -8.02 -7.40
N GLY A 19 -14.19 -8.44 -7.11
CA GLY A 19 -12.99 -7.60 -7.21
C GLY A 19 -12.89 -6.56 -6.09
N LEU A 20 -12.02 -5.55 -6.25
CA LEU A 20 -11.90 -4.48 -5.26
C LEU A 20 -12.96 -3.42 -5.50
N GLN A 21 -13.75 -3.15 -4.47
CA GLN A 21 -14.86 -2.21 -4.52
C GLN A 21 -14.49 -0.91 -3.79
N PRO A 22 -14.92 0.27 -4.28
CA PRO A 22 -14.83 1.50 -3.52
C PRO A 22 -15.53 1.39 -2.16
N ARG A 23 -15.14 2.23 -1.19
CA ARG A 23 -15.79 2.18 0.13
C ARG A 23 -17.24 2.66 0.10
N GLY A 24 -17.62 3.44 -0.90
CA GLY A 24 -18.92 4.13 -0.98
C GLY A 24 -19.05 5.15 0.14
N GLY A 25 -20.17 5.11 0.87
CA GLY A 25 -20.43 5.96 2.03
C GLY A 25 -19.89 5.44 3.37
N ARG A 26 -19.18 4.31 3.40
CA ARG A 26 -18.66 3.72 4.65
C ARG A 26 -17.55 4.57 5.26
N TYR A 27 -17.48 4.65 6.59
CA TYR A 27 -16.38 5.29 7.30
C TYR A 27 -15.04 4.66 6.95
N GLY A 28 -14.00 5.49 6.82
CA GLY A 28 -12.63 5.06 6.57
C GLY A 28 -11.76 5.20 7.82
N ASN A 29 -10.53 4.71 7.75
CA ASN A 29 -9.58 4.74 8.87
C ASN A 29 -9.05 6.16 9.16
N TRP A 30 -9.22 7.10 8.22
CA TRP A 30 -8.68 8.45 8.28
C TRP A 30 -9.81 9.48 8.44
N GLU A 31 -10.16 9.80 9.69
CA GLU A 31 -11.29 10.70 10.00
C GLU A 31 -11.07 12.13 9.48
N LYS A 32 -9.82 12.62 9.60
CA LYS A 32 -9.39 13.96 9.24
C LYS A 32 -9.28 14.18 7.73
N CYS A 33 -8.63 13.24 7.06
CA CYS A 33 -8.47 13.22 5.60
C CYS A 33 -9.15 11.98 5.01
N PRO A 34 -10.49 11.92 4.93
CA PRO A 34 -11.16 10.72 4.49
C PRO A 34 -11.02 10.55 2.97
N SER A 35 -10.55 9.37 2.58
CA SER A 35 -10.41 8.88 1.19
C SER A 35 -11.68 9.07 0.36
N ARG A 36 -11.61 9.29 -0.95
CA ARG A 36 -12.80 9.44 -1.80
C ARG A 36 -13.66 8.17 -1.83
N GLY A 37 -14.98 8.32 -1.72
CA GLY A 37 -15.92 7.21 -1.56
C GLY A 37 -16.05 6.30 -2.78
N ASP A 38 -15.84 6.85 -3.97
CA ASP A 38 -15.96 6.19 -5.27
C ASP A 38 -14.60 5.77 -5.86
N CYS A 39 -13.54 5.74 -5.04
CA CYS A 39 -12.21 5.27 -5.44
C CYS A 39 -11.77 4.03 -4.65
N VAL A 40 -10.94 3.21 -5.31
CA VAL A 40 -10.07 2.21 -4.68
C VAL A 40 -8.66 2.78 -4.64
N TYR A 41 -8.06 2.85 -3.45
CA TYR A 41 -6.72 3.40 -3.26
C TYR A 41 -5.66 2.32 -3.52
N LEU A 42 -4.64 2.72 -4.27
CA LEU A 42 -3.59 1.85 -4.78
C LEU A 42 -2.23 2.45 -4.46
N THR A 43 -1.25 1.59 -4.25
CA THR A 43 0.09 2.03 -3.86
C THR A 43 1.16 1.13 -4.47
N VAL A 44 2.38 1.64 -4.55
CA VAL A 44 3.57 0.84 -4.86
C VAL A 44 4.39 0.53 -3.61
N ALA A 45 4.03 1.10 -2.46
CA ALA A 45 4.92 1.20 -1.30
C ALA A 45 4.26 0.94 0.05
N TYR A 46 2.96 1.18 0.19
CA TYR A 46 2.30 1.22 1.51
C TYR A 46 1.18 0.19 1.69
N ALA A 47 1.14 -0.85 0.87
CA ALA A 47 0.10 -1.87 1.00
C ALA A 47 0.09 -2.52 2.41
N PRO A 48 1.23 -2.91 3.01
CA PRO A 48 1.18 -3.49 4.34
C PRO A 48 0.79 -2.48 5.42
N TYR A 49 1.12 -1.19 5.26
CA TYR A 49 0.63 -0.12 6.15
C TYR A 49 -0.90 -0.06 6.12
N TYR A 50 -1.50 0.09 4.94
CA TYR A 50 -2.96 0.16 4.82
C TYR A 50 -3.66 -1.11 5.28
N GLY A 51 -3.05 -2.28 5.02
CA GLY A 51 -3.55 -3.56 5.49
C GLY A 51 -3.51 -3.67 7.01
N TYR A 52 -2.40 -3.28 7.64
CA TYR A 52 -2.24 -3.25 9.10
C TYR A 52 -3.30 -2.38 9.78
N PHE A 53 -3.53 -1.16 9.28
CA PHE A 53 -4.55 -0.26 9.84
C PHE A 53 -5.99 -0.64 9.48
N THR A 54 -6.19 -1.53 8.51
CA THR A 54 -7.52 -2.05 8.17
C THR A 54 -7.85 -3.32 8.97
N ALA A 55 -6.86 -4.15 9.25
CA ALA A 55 -7.01 -5.37 10.02
C ALA A 55 -7.19 -5.10 11.52
N ASN A 56 -8.11 -5.83 12.14
CA ASN A 56 -8.22 -5.89 13.60
C ASN A 56 -7.16 -6.86 14.17
N LYS A 57 -6.96 -6.87 15.49
CA LYS A 57 -5.94 -7.70 16.17
C LYS A 57 -6.04 -9.22 15.87
N GLU A 58 -7.23 -9.69 15.53
CA GLU A 58 -7.51 -11.11 15.26
C GLU A 58 -7.49 -11.44 13.76
N GLU A 59 -7.32 -10.44 12.89
CA GLU A 59 -7.42 -10.62 11.45
C GLU A 59 -6.06 -10.63 10.78
N ARG A 60 -6.00 -11.30 9.63
CA ARG A 60 -4.81 -11.33 8.80
C ARG A 60 -4.76 -10.13 7.87
N ILE A 61 -3.54 -9.65 7.64
CA ILE A 61 -3.25 -8.59 6.67
C ILE A 61 -3.30 -9.20 5.28
N VAL A 62 -4.02 -8.55 4.37
CA VAL A 62 -4.12 -8.96 2.97
C VAL A 62 -3.49 -7.91 2.07
N VAL A 63 -2.58 -8.34 1.20
CA VAL A 63 -2.05 -7.54 0.11
C VAL A 63 -2.56 -8.08 -1.21
N VAL A 64 -3.26 -7.24 -1.96
CA VAL A 64 -3.80 -7.54 -3.29
C VAL A 64 -2.94 -6.85 -4.33
N GLU A 65 -2.40 -7.60 -5.28
CA GLU A 65 -1.68 -7.06 -6.43
C GLU A 65 -2.63 -6.88 -7.61
N VAL A 66 -2.54 -5.72 -8.25
CA VAL A 66 -3.34 -5.32 -9.41
C VAL A 66 -2.41 -5.04 -10.59
N ASP A 67 -2.72 -5.59 -11.76
CA ASP A 67 -2.04 -5.26 -13.01
C ASP A 67 -2.59 -3.98 -13.62
N SER A 68 -1.77 -2.93 -13.64
CA SER A 68 -2.16 -1.63 -14.22
C SER A 68 -2.52 -1.70 -15.70
N ASN A 69 -2.04 -2.71 -16.42
CA ASN A 69 -2.31 -2.85 -17.86
C ASN A 69 -3.73 -3.37 -18.13
N LEU A 70 -4.39 -3.92 -17.11
CA LEU A 70 -5.77 -4.39 -17.15
C LEU A 70 -6.76 -3.34 -16.60
N LEU A 71 -6.26 -2.15 -16.24
CA LEU A 71 -7.07 -1.03 -15.76
C LEU A 71 -7.32 -0.02 -16.86
N ASP A 72 -8.49 0.63 -16.81
CA ASP A 72 -8.76 1.79 -17.65
C ASP A 72 -7.98 3.00 -17.12
N ARG A 73 -7.00 3.46 -17.91
CA ARG A 73 -6.13 4.59 -17.55
C ARG A 73 -6.90 5.88 -17.28
N VAL A 74 -8.08 6.09 -17.86
CA VAL A 74 -8.86 7.31 -17.62
C VAL A 74 -9.44 7.37 -16.20
N ASN A 75 -9.48 6.23 -15.51
CA ASN A 75 -9.94 6.13 -14.12
C ASN A 75 -8.78 6.10 -13.12
N LEU A 76 -7.53 6.05 -13.58
CA LEU A 76 -6.37 6.22 -12.71
C LEU A 76 -6.18 7.71 -12.41
N LEU A 77 -6.26 8.04 -11.13
CA LEU A 77 -6.18 9.40 -10.61
C LEU A 77 -4.97 9.51 -9.66
N PRO A 78 -4.38 10.71 -9.50
CA PRO A 78 -3.38 10.93 -8.45
C PRO A 78 -3.98 10.71 -7.06
N ASP A 79 -3.11 10.57 -6.07
CA ASP A 79 -3.49 10.62 -4.67
C ASP A 79 -3.64 12.09 -4.23
N GLU A 80 -4.69 12.40 -3.49
CA GLU A 80 -4.97 13.76 -3.05
C GLU A 80 -3.88 14.35 -2.14
N ASP A 81 -3.25 13.52 -1.29
CA ASP A 81 -2.19 13.96 -0.39
C ASP A 81 -0.93 14.33 -1.16
N TYR A 82 -0.65 13.64 -2.28
CA TYR A 82 0.46 14.01 -3.14
C TYR A 82 0.28 15.43 -3.70
N ILE A 83 -0.88 15.71 -4.30
CA ILE A 83 -1.13 17.02 -4.90
C ILE A 83 -1.12 18.11 -3.84
N ALA A 84 -1.71 17.86 -2.66
CA ALA A 84 -1.75 18.81 -1.57
C ALA A 84 -0.34 19.11 -1.00
N GLN A 85 0.55 18.12 -0.94
CA GLN A 85 1.93 18.31 -0.47
C GLN A 85 2.86 18.90 -1.53
N ALA A 86 2.68 18.54 -2.81
CA ALA A 86 3.56 18.95 -3.91
C ALA A 86 3.24 20.36 -4.43
N SER A 87 2.05 20.88 -4.15
CA SER A 87 1.62 22.18 -4.62
C SER A 87 2.11 23.30 -3.70
N HIS A 88 2.42 24.44 -4.31
CA HIS A 88 2.69 25.67 -3.57
C HIS A 88 1.46 26.09 -2.76
N GLU A 89 1.65 26.69 -1.58
CA GLU A 89 0.56 27.08 -0.68
C GLU A 89 -0.46 28.01 -1.32
N SER A 90 -0.04 28.86 -2.25
CA SER A 90 -0.93 29.76 -3.00
C SER A 90 -1.68 29.12 -4.17
N ALA A 91 -1.31 27.89 -4.58
CA ALA A 91 -1.91 27.23 -5.73
C ALA A 91 -3.21 26.49 -5.39
N ILE A 92 -3.39 26.11 -4.11
CA ILE A 92 -4.54 25.35 -3.63
C ILE A 92 -5.13 26.05 -2.41
N PRO A 93 -6.44 26.37 -2.40
CA PRO A 93 -7.10 26.93 -1.23
C PRO A 93 -6.99 26.03 0.00
N GLY A 94 -6.70 26.65 1.15
CA GLY A 94 -6.59 25.97 2.44
C GLY A 94 -5.40 26.49 3.24
N SER A 95 -5.59 26.68 4.53
CA SER A 95 -4.58 27.11 5.49
C SER A 95 -3.79 25.94 6.08
N THR A 96 -4.36 24.74 6.02
CA THR A 96 -3.75 23.50 6.51
C THR A 96 -3.61 22.47 5.39
N LEU A 97 -2.74 21.47 5.59
CA LEU A 97 -2.62 20.35 4.65
C LEU A 97 -3.95 19.61 4.49
N GLU A 98 -4.68 19.41 5.60
CA GLU A 98 -5.98 18.73 5.63
C GLU A 98 -7.04 19.44 4.78
N GLU A 99 -7.16 20.77 4.91
CA GLU A 99 -8.06 21.58 4.08
C GLU A 99 -7.72 21.49 2.59
N ARG A 100 -6.42 21.54 2.26
CA ARG A 100 -5.95 21.42 0.86
C ARG A 100 -6.22 20.02 0.30
N THR A 101 -5.96 18.97 1.08
CA THR A 101 -6.26 17.57 0.71
C THR A 101 -7.75 17.41 0.40
N ILE A 102 -8.64 17.94 1.25
CA ILE A 102 -10.10 17.90 1.02
C ILE A 102 -10.46 18.64 -0.28
N TRP A 103 -9.89 19.84 -0.49
CA TRP A 103 -10.15 20.62 -1.69
C TRP A 103 -9.74 19.88 -2.98
N VAL A 104 -8.57 19.22 -2.96
CA VAL A 104 -8.03 18.42 -4.06
C VAL A 104 -8.92 17.20 -4.31
N ARG A 105 -9.28 16.47 -3.25
CA ARG A 105 -10.09 15.25 -3.35
C ARG A 105 -11.38 15.49 -4.11
N ASP A 106 -12.06 16.61 -3.86
CA ASP A 106 -13.33 16.96 -4.50
C ASP A 106 -13.16 17.33 -5.99
N ARG A 107 -11.92 17.54 -6.44
CA ARG A 107 -11.53 17.92 -7.81
C ARG A 107 -10.65 16.89 -8.51
N LEU A 108 -10.41 15.73 -7.89
CA LEU A 108 -9.43 14.76 -8.37
C LEU A 108 -9.67 14.30 -9.82
N HIS A 109 -10.93 14.29 -10.26
CA HIS A 109 -11.33 13.97 -11.63
C HIS A 109 -10.77 14.93 -12.69
N THR A 110 -10.41 16.16 -12.33
CA THR A 110 -9.76 17.13 -13.24
C THR A 110 -8.23 16.98 -13.28
N LEU A 111 -7.68 16.12 -12.43
CA LEU A 111 -6.24 15.98 -12.17
C LEU A 111 -5.66 14.64 -12.64
N GLY A 112 -6.39 13.85 -13.43
CA GLY A 112 -5.97 12.50 -13.85
C GLY A 112 -4.56 12.43 -14.46
N ASN A 113 -4.11 13.49 -15.13
CA ASN A 113 -2.80 13.56 -15.77
C ASN A 113 -1.61 13.57 -14.76
N TYR A 114 -1.86 13.75 -13.46
CA TYR A 114 -0.82 13.79 -12.43
C TYR A 114 -0.58 12.45 -11.74
N GLN A 115 -1.25 11.38 -12.16
CA GLN A 115 -1.15 10.07 -11.50
C GLN A 115 0.28 9.53 -11.46
N GLU A 116 1.04 9.64 -12.55
CA GLU A 116 2.43 9.17 -12.60
C GLU A 116 3.32 9.98 -11.66
N MET A 117 3.10 11.29 -11.56
CA MET A 117 3.80 12.15 -10.62
C MET A 117 3.48 11.74 -9.17
N SER A 118 2.24 11.38 -8.88
CA SER A 118 1.82 10.89 -7.56
C SER A 118 2.51 9.60 -7.17
N LEU A 119 2.55 8.62 -8.07
CA LEU A 119 3.29 7.38 -7.85
C LEU A 119 4.79 7.61 -7.68
N ASN A 120 5.36 8.51 -8.48
CA ASN A 120 6.78 8.86 -8.42
C ASN A 120 7.12 9.88 -7.33
N GLY A 121 6.16 10.40 -6.59
CA GLY A 121 6.40 11.44 -5.58
C GLY A 121 5.97 11.04 -4.18
N LEU A 122 4.92 10.23 -4.06
CA LEU A 122 4.40 9.71 -2.80
C LEU A 122 4.09 8.21 -2.86
N GLY A 123 4.14 7.56 -4.03
CA GLY A 123 3.92 6.12 -4.12
C GLY A 123 2.46 5.67 -4.03
N ASN A 124 1.52 6.62 -3.98
CA ASN A 124 0.08 6.37 -3.96
C ASN A 124 -0.60 6.90 -5.22
N CYS A 125 -1.71 6.27 -5.56
CA CYS A 125 -2.70 6.76 -6.51
C CYS A 125 -4.06 6.18 -6.14
N CYS A 126 -5.10 6.51 -6.89
CA CYS A 126 -6.37 5.81 -6.75
C CYS A 126 -6.99 5.49 -8.11
N TYR A 127 -7.89 4.52 -8.11
CA TYR A 127 -8.67 4.12 -9.26
C TYR A 127 -10.14 4.45 -9.00
N ARG A 128 -10.77 5.23 -9.89
CA ARG A 128 -12.19 5.57 -9.79
C ARG A 128 -13.05 4.39 -10.23
N GLY A 129 -13.96 3.95 -9.36
CA GLY A 129 -14.81 2.80 -9.57
C GLY A 129 -14.21 1.49 -9.06
N ALA A 130 -14.86 0.38 -9.40
CA ALA A 130 -14.42 -0.95 -9.02
C ALA A 130 -13.24 -1.43 -9.88
N ILE A 131 -12.30 -2.12 -9.25
CA ILE A 131 -11.24 -2.84 -9.96
C ILE A 131 -11.73 -4.28 -10.18
N PRO A 132 -11.83 -4.71 -11.45
CA PRO A 132 -12.36 -6.03 -11.78
C PRO A 132 -11.43 -7.14 -11.31
N LEU A 133 -12.00 -8.32 -11.04
CA LEU A 133 -11.27 -9.47 -10.52
C LEU A 133 -10.14 -9.92 -11.47
N GLU A 134 -10.34 -9.78 -12.78
CA GLU A 134 -9.38 -10.11 -13.83
C GLU A 134 -8.09 -9.27 -13.70
N ALA A 135 -8.18 -8.05 -13.19
CA ALA A 135 -7.03 -7.18 -12.96
C ALA A 135 -6.24 -7.58 -11.70
N ILE A 136 -6.80 -8.39 -10.81
CA ILE A 136 -6.12 -8.89 -9.60
C ILE A 136 -5.24 -10.07 -9.99
N THR A 137 -3.92 -9.92 -9.91
CA THR A 137 -2.96 -10.95 -10.32
C THR A 137 -2.34 -11.73 -9.15
N ARG A 138 -2.51 -11.24 -7.92
CA ARG A 138 -2.02 -11.94 -6.72
C ARG A 138 -2.79 -11.50 -5.49
N ILE A 139 -3.00 -12.43 -4.56
CA ILE A 139 -3.42 -12.12 -3.19
C ILE A 139 -2.46 -12.82 -2.25
N ALA A 140 -1.91 -12.08 -1.28
CA ALA A 140 -1.05 -12.62 -0.25
C ALA A 140 -1.62 -12.29 1.14
N ILE A 141 -1.45 -13.24 2.07
CA ILE A 141 -2.02 -13.17 3.41
C ILE A 141 -0.89 -13.35 4.43
N ALA A 142 -0.73 -12.35 5.31
CA ALA A 142 0.23 -12.35 6.40
C ALA A 142 -0.51 -12.41 7.74
N ALA A 143 -0.11 -13.34 8.61
CA ALA A 143 -0.64 -13.45 9.96
C ALA A 143 0.21 -12.60 10.92
N PRO A 144 -0.36 -11.59 11.61
CA PRO A 144 0.42 -10.66 12.43
C PRO A 144 1.30 -11.33 13.50
N ASP A 145 0.87 -12.47 14.06
CA ASP A 145 1.63 -13.26 15.04
C ASP A 145 2.85 -13.98 14.45
N LYS A 146 2.89 -14.15 13.13
CA LYS A 146 4.00 -14.76 12.38
C LYS A 146 4.88 -13.75 11.64
N THR A 147 4.41 -12.51 11.53
CA THR A 147 5.09 -11.43 10.80
C THR A 147 5.25 -10.19 11.68
N ASN A 148 5.57 -10.37 12.95
CA ASN A 148 5.52 -9.30 13.94
C ASN A 148 6.52 -8.17 13.61
N HIS A 149 7.76 -8.51 13.26
CA HIS A 149 8.78 -7.52 12.93
C HIS A 149 8.44 -6.80 11.62
N LEU A 150 7.98 -7.54 10.61
CA LEU A 150 7.48 -6.97 9.37
C LEU A 150 6.28 -6.03 9.61
N CYS A 151 5.37 -6.38 10.53
CA CYS A 151 4.23 -5.53 10.90
C CYS A 151 4.67 -4.24 11.61
N LEU A 152 5.67 -4.31 12.50
CA LEU A 152 6.25 -3.12 13.12
C LEU A 152 6.84 -2.17 12.06
N MET A 153 7.56 -2.72 11.08
CA MET A 153 8.10 -1.94 9.96
C MET A 153 6.98 -1.36 9.07
N ALA A 154 5.87 -2.08 8.92
CA ALA A 154 4.72 -1.65 8.15
C ALA A 154 3.89 -0.56 8.83
N ALA A 155 3.93 -0.46 10.16
CA ALA A 155 3.16 0.54 10.93
C ALA A 155 3.86 1.91 11.04
N ASP A 156 5.17 1.96 10.80
CA ASP A 156 6.02 3.15 10.96
C ASP A 156 6.04 4.18 9.79
N PRO A 157 5.53 3.93 8.57
CA PRO A 157 5.52 4.95 7.53
C PRO A 157 4.78 6.23 7.92
N THR A 158 5.49 7.36 7.86
CA THR A 158 4.86 8.68 7.76
C THR A 158 4.71 9.04 6.27
N ILE A 159 3.49 9.14 5.77
CA ILE A 159 3.22 9.34 4.33
C ILE A 159 3.48 10.81 3.95
N THR A 160 4.74 11.12 3.64
CA THR A 160 5.17 12.44 3.17
C THR A 160 6.12 12.34 1.98
N LEU A 161 6.21 13.41 1.18
CA LEU A 161 7.13 13.48 0.03
C LEU A 161 8.59 13.25 0.43
N MET A 162 9.04 13.87 1.53
CA MET A 162 10.42 13.74 2.01
C MET A 162 10.70 12.32 2.48
N ASN A 163 9.81 11.74 3.28
CA ASN A 163 10.00 10.38 3.76
C ASN A 163 9.99 9.38 2.59
N PHE A 164 9.09 9.52 1.62
CA PHE A 164 9.09 8.65 0.45
C PHE A 164 10.34 8.81 -0.41
N ALA A 165 10.88 10.03 -0.58
CA ALA A 165 12.12 10.25 -1.31
C ALA A 165 13.31 9.48 -0.70
N LEU A 166 13.37 9.37 0.63
CA LEU A 166 14.42 8.66 1.36
C LEU A 166 14.17 7.14 1.43
N MET A 167 12.93 6.75 1.72
CA MET A 167 12.57 5.38 2.11
C MET A 167 11.87 4.58 1.01
N ARG A 168 11.67 5.14 -0.20
CA ARG A 168 10.94 4.48 -1.31
C ARG A 168 11.31 3.03 -1.49
N LYS A 169 12.61 2.71 -1.61
CA LYS A 169 13.07 1.35 -1.88
C LYS A 169 12.71 0.40 -0.75
N VAL A 170 12.88 0.83 0.50
CA VAL A 170 12.50 0.05 1.69
C VAL A 170 11.00 -0.26 1.67
N TYR A 171 10.15 0.74 1.45
CA TYR A 171 8.70 0.55 1.43
C TYR A 171 8.21 -0.29 0.25
N GLN A 172 8.81 -0.12 -0.93
CA GLN A 172 8.54 -0.96 -2.09
C GLN A 172 8.93 -2.42 -1.83
N ASN A 173 10.10 -2.66 -1.23
CA ASN A 173 10.55 -4.00 -0.87
C ASN A 173 9.69 -4.62 0.23
N LEU A 174 9.25 -3.84 1.22
CA LEU A 174 8.33 -4.30 2.25
C LEU A 174 6.98 -4.69 1.63
N THR A 175 6.43 -3.87 0.73
CA THR A 175 5.22 -4.22 -0.02
C THR A 175 5.40 -5.50 -0.83
N ARG A 176 6.54 -5.68 -1.50
CA ARG A 176 6.86 -6.90 -2.25
C ARG A 176 6.97 -8.13 -1.34
N ALA A 177 7.60 -7.99 -0.18
CA ALA A 177 7.70 -9.05 0.83
C ALA A 177 6.29 -9.48 1.29
N PHE A 178 5.42 -8.52 1.63
CA PHE A 178 4.02 -8.80 1.98
C PHE A 178 3.19 -9.37 0.82
N ALA A 179 3.55 -9.06 -0.42
CA ALA A 179 2.98 -9.69 -1.61
C ALA A 179 3.58 -11.09 -1.91
N GLY A 180 4.43 -11.62 -1.03
CA GLY A 180 5.04 -12.95 -1.16
C GLY A 180 6.04 -13.07 -2.31
N TYR A 181 6.70 -11.96 -2.69
CA TYR A 181 7.85 -12.03 -3.57
C TYR A 181 9.13 -12.29 -2.78
N PRO A 182 10.12 -12.97 -3.38
CA PRO A 182 11.45 -13.05 -2.79
C PRO A 182 12.04 -11.64 -2.69
N VAL A 183 12.48 -11.28 -1.49
CA VAL A 183 13.12 -10.03 -1.13
C VAL A 183 14.24 -10.35 -0.15
N GLU A 184 15.41 -9.75 -0.34
CA GLU A 184 16.51 -9.88 0.61
C GLU A 184 16.19 -9.06 1.87
N ALA A 185 16.18 -9.70 3.04
CA ALA A 185 15.84 -9.06 4.32
C ALA A 185 16.61 -7.76 4.58
N ARG A 186 17.88 -7.70 4.19
CA ARG A 186 18.73 -6.51 4.34
C ARG A 186 18.14 -5.28 3.64
N THR A 187 17.46 -5.47 2.51
CA THR A 187 16.88 -4.39 1.70
C THR A 187 15.60 -3.79 2.29
N LEU A 188 15.10 -4.36 3.39
CA LEU A 188 14.04 -3.80 4.20
C LEU A 188 14.58 -2.74 5.19
N ILE A 189 15.90 -2.57 5.26
CA ILE A 189 16.56 -1.65 6.18
C ILE A 189 17.28 -0.60 5.33
N LEU A 190 17.23 0.66 5.76
CA LEU A 190 17.97 1.72 5.08
C LEU A 190 19.47 1.41 5.07
N ASP A 191 20.12 1.54 3.92
CA ASP A 191 21.49 1.05 3.71
C ASP A 191 22.51 1.61 4.73
N CYS A 192 22.39 2.89 5.09
CA CYS A 192 23.27 3.49 6.09
C CYS A 192 23.06 2.88 7.48
N VAL A 193 21.81 2.57 7.85
CA VAL A 193 21.47 1.93 9.13
C VAL A 193 21.96 0.49 9.14
N ALA A 194 21.75 -0.26 8.05
CA ALA A 194 22.24 -1.63 7.91
C ALA A 194 23.77 -1.68 8.07
N THR A 195 24.49 -0.81 7.36
CA THR A 195 25.95 -0.72 7.41
C THR A 195 26.46 -0.35 8.81
N LEU A 196 25.78 0.56 9.51
CA LEU A 196 26.13 0.91 10.89
C LEU A 196 25.90 -0.25 11.86
N ARG A 197 24.76 -0.94 11.75
CA ARG A 197 24.45 -2.09 12.63
C ARG A 197 25.43 -3.23 12.45
N GLU A 198 25.78 -3.54 11.21
CA GLU A 198 26.77 -4.57 10.88
C GLU A 198 28.15 -4.27 11.50
N LYS A 199 28.55 -2.99 11.56
CA LYS A 199 29.80 -2.58 12.20
C LYS A 199 29.76 -2.60 13.73
N ILE A 200 28.58 -2.36 14.32
CA ILE A 200 28.41 -2.29 15.77
C ILE A 200 28.28 -3.70 16.36
N ASP A 201 27.45 -4.56 15.75
CA ASP A 201 27.13 -5.90 16.25
C ASP A 201 26.67 -6.81 15.09
N ALA A 202 27.64 -7.34 14.34
CA ALA A 202 27.39 -8.13 13.12
C ALA A 202 26.56 -9.39 13.39
N GLU A 203 26.78 -10.06 14.53
CA GLU A 203 26.11 -11.30 14.91
C GLU A 203 24.62 -11.06 15.15
N LYS A 204 24.27 -10.10 16.03
CA LYS A 204 22.86 -9.75 16.25
C LYS A 204 22.17 -9.20 15.00
N PHE A 205 22.92 -8.52 14.14
CA PHE A 205 22.37 -8.04 12.89
C PHE A 205 22.03 -9.19 11.95
N ALA A 206 22.90 -10.19 11.81
CA ALA A 206 22.63 -11.40 11.04
C ALA A 206 21.41 -12.17 11.58
N GLU A 207 21.32 -12.38 12.90
CA GLU A 207 20.15 -12.99 13.55
C GLU A 207 18.86 -12.25 13.21
N TYR A 208 18.88 -10.91 13.23
CA TYR A 208 17.72 -10.10 12.87
C TYR A 208 17.33 -10.28 11.39
N LEU A 209 18.30 -10.39 10.48
CA LEU A 209 18.02 -10.66 9.06
C LEU A 209 17.40 -12.04 8.87
N ASP A 210 17.91 -13.06 9.57
CA ASP A 210 17.36 -14.43 9.53
C ASP A 210 15.93 -14.47 10.06
N LEU A 211 15.64 -13.72 11.14
CA LEU A 211 14.28 -13.58 11.65
C LEU A 211 13.34 -12.97 10.61
N LEU A 212 13.71 -11.86 9.98
CA LEU A 212 12.90 -11.24 8.93
C LEU A 212 12.68 -12.19 7.74
N GLN A 213 13.71 -12.93 7.35
CA GLN A 213 13.64 -13.93 6.29
C GLN A 213 12.63 -15.03 6.64
N ALA A 214 12.70 -15.58 7.86
CA ALA A 214 11.76 -16.57 8.34
C ALA A 214 10.32 -16.04 8.39
N GLU A 215 10.10 -14.79 8.80
CA GLU A 215 8.76 -14.18 8.79
C GLU A 215 8.20 -14.08 7.36
N MET A 216 9.01 -13.66 6.38
CA MET A 216 8.58 -13.57 4.98
C MET A 216 8.12 -14.92 4.41
N GLU A 217 8.75 -16.02 4.83
CA GLU A 217 8.39 -17.38 4.39
C GLU A 217 7.04 -17.86 4.94
N THR A 218 6.51 -17.22 5.99
CA THR A 218 5.19 -17.54 6.54
C THR A 218 4.03 -16.94 5.74
N ILE A 219 4.31 -16.00 4.84
CA ILE A 219 3.31 -15.29 4.05
C ILE A 219 2.73 -16.22 3.00
N LYS A 220 1.40 -16.38 3.02
CA LYS A 220 0.69 -17.30 2.13
C LYS A 220 0.24 -16.57 0.88
N VAL A 221 0.76 -16.97 -0.28
CA VAL A 221 0.27 -16.51 -1.59
C VAL A 221 -0.87 -17.43 -2.04
N MET A 222 -2.01 -16.83 -2.37
CA MET A 222 -3.15 -17.56 -2.93
C MET A 222 -3.00 -17.73 -4.43
N ASP A 223 -3.45 -18.88 -4.93
CA ASP A 223 -3.74 -19.07 -6.35
C ASP A 223 -5.07 -18.40 -6.69
N VAL A 224 -4.99 -17.22 -7.30
CA VAL A 224 -6.17 -16.43 -7.66
C VAL A 224 -6.99 -17.12 -8.76
N GLU A 225 -6.36 -17.81 -9.71
CA GLU A 225 -7.07 -18.52 -10.78
C GLU A 225 -7.83 -19.73 -10.24
N ALA A 226 -7.19 -20.54 -9.37
CA ALA A 226 -7.87 -21.63 -8.70
C ALA A 226 -9.01 -21.14 -7.80
N SER A 227 -8.83 -19.99 -7.14
CA SER A 227 -9.85 -19.39 -6.27
C SER A 227 -11.05 -18.85 -7.05
N ARG A 228 -10.85 -18.33 -8.26
CA ARG A 228 -11.92 -17.89 -9.17
C ARG A 228 -12.85 -19.03 -9.56
N ALA A 229 -12.29 -20.21 -9.86
CA ALA A 229 -13.06 -21.37 -10.31
C ALA A 229 -14.04 -21.92 -9.26
N ILE A 230 -13.82 -21.62 -7.98
CA ILE A 230 -14.66 -22.07 -6.85
C ILE A 230 -15.78 -21.05 -6.54
N ALA A 231 -15.61 -19.79 -6.94
CA ALA A 231 -16.53 -18.70 -6.61
C ALA A 231 -17.70 -18.52 -7.62
N VAL A 232 -17.69 -19.27 -8.72
CA VAL A 232 -18.74 -19.31 -9.77
C VAL A 232 -19.71 -20.46 -9.49
#